data_AF-A0A2C9M4K2-F1
#
_entry.id   AF-A0A2C9M4K2-F1
#
_cell.length_a   1.000
_cell.length_b   1.000
_cell.length_c   1.000
_cell.angle_alpha   90.00
_cell.angle_beta   90.00
_cell.angle_gamma   90.00
#
_symmetry.space_group_name_H-M   'P 1'
#
loop_
_entity.id
_entity.type
_entity.pdbx_description
1 polymer ?
#
loop_
_entity_poly.entity_id
_entity_poly.type
_entity_poly.pdbx_seq_one_letter_code
_entity_poly.pdbx_strand_id
1 'polypeptide(L)'
;MLGGSWYDKLLSPDGTLPSGSDIVWMASQAAAQQLGIKSHPIRSHVTLQKECLPQYKVGHVSWVEKVEQKIKESNLPLHLVGSSYRERASHQ
;
A
#
# COMPACT_ATOMS: atom_id res chain seq x y z
N MET A 1 -7.81 -5.60 3.94
CA MET A 1 -6.58 -5.66 3.11
C MET A 1 -5.72 -6.79 3.62
N LEU A 2 -5.14 -7.58 2.71
CA LEU A 2 -4.16 -8.61 3.04
C LEU A 2 -2.81 -8.12 2.51
N GLY A 3 -1.88 -7.78 3.41
CA GLY A 3 -0.60 -7.14 3.06
C GLY A 3 0.04 -6.43 4.25
N GLY A 4 1.03 -5.57 3.98
CA GLY A 4 1.77 -4.84 5.01
C GLY A 4 2.75 -5.74 5.77
N SER A 5 2.78 -5.66 7.10
CA SER A 5 3.69 -6.45 7.95
C SER A 5 3.49 -7.96 7.87
N TRP A 6 2.41 -8.41 7.23
CA TRP A 6 2.09 -9.82 7.05
C TRP A 6 2.40 -10.31 5.63
N TYR A 7 2.84 -9.41 4.72
CA TYR A 7 3.09 -9.74 3.32
C TYR A 7 4.07 -10.90 3.17
N ASP A 8 5.18 -10.88 3.89
CA ASP A 8 6.20 -11.94 3.83
C ASP A 8 5.65 -13.30 4.29
N LYS A 9 4.66 -13.29 5.19
CA LYS A 9 3.98 -14.52 5.67
C LYS A 9 2.91 -15.03 4.70
N LEU A 10 2.47 -14.18 3.78
CA LEU A 10 1.49 -14.53 2.77
C LEU A 10 2.15 -15.12 1.52
N LEU A 11 3.47 -14.98 1.35
CA LEU A 11 4.17 -15.55 0.21
C LEU A 11 4.29 -17.08 0.34
N SER A 12 4.12 -17.75 -0.79
CA SER A 12 4.48 -19.16 -0.93
C SER A 12 6.00 -19.35 -0.69
N PRO A 13 6.46 -20.57 -0.37
CA PRO A 13 7.89 -20.83 -0.11
C PRO A 13 8.84 -20.45 -1.26
N ASP A 14 8.32 -20.38 -2.48
CA ASP A 14 9.03 -19.94 -3.69
C ASP A 14 9.01 -18.40 -3.89
N GLY A 15 8.47 -17.66 -2.93
CA GLY A 15 8.34 -16.20 -2.98
C GLY A 15 7.22 -15.71 -3.88
N THR A 16 6.34 -16.60 -4.37
CA THR A 16 5.20 -16.22 -5.21
C THR A 16 3.99 -15.83 -4.36
N LEU A 17 3.12 -15.01 -4.95
CA LEU A 17 1.84 -14.68 -4.32
C LEU A 17 0.87 -15.86 -4.42
N PRO A 18 0.06 -16.11 -3.38
CA PRO A 18 -1.00 -17.11 -3.43
C PRO A 18 -1.99 -16.84 -4.56
N SER A 19 -2.70 -17.88 -4.99
CA SER A 19 -3.72 -17.73 -6.02
C SER A 19 -4.86 -16.82 -5.54
N GLY A 20 -5.63 -16.27 -6.49
CA GLY A 20 -6.81 -15.46 -6.15
C GLY A 20 -7.80 -16.20 -5.24
N SER A 21 -7.99 -17.50 -5.43
CA SER A 21 -8.83 -18.33 -4.57
C SER A 21 -8.30 -18.46 -3.14
N ASP A 22 -6.97 -18.61 -2.98
CA ASP A 22 -6.36 -18.67 -1.64
C ASP A 22 -6.54 -17.35 -0.90
N ILE A 23 -6.42 -16.23 -1.61
CA ILE A 23 -6.64 -14.89 -1.05
C ILE A 23 -8.11 -14.72 -0.62
N VAL A 24 -9.08 -15.17 -1.44
CA VAL A 24 -10.51 -15.15 -1.06
C VAL A 24 -10.76 -16.00 0.17
N TRP A 25 -10.16 -17.19 0.24
CA TRP A 25 -10.31 -18.08 1.38
C TRP A 25 -9.75 -17.43 2.65
N MET A 26 -8.51 -16.92 2.62
CA MET A 26 -7.90 -16.24 3.76
C MET A 26 -8.73 -15.03 4.22
N ALA A 27 -9.23 -14.21 3.28
CA ALA A 27 -10.09 -13.07 3.61
C ALA A 27 -11.42 -13.50 4.24
N SER A 28 -12.02 -14.59 3.75
CA SER A 28 -13.28 -15.14 4.28
C SER A 28 -13.07 -15.71 5.69
N GLN A 29 -11.96 -16.40 5.93
CA GLN A 29 -11.60 -16.91 7.26
C GLN A 29 -11.37 -15.78 8.26
N ALA A 30 -10.67 -14.71 7.85
CA ALA A 30 -10.49 -13.52 8.67
C ALA A 30 -11.85 -12.88 9.00
N ALA A 31 -12.74 -12.73 8.02
CA ALA A 31 -14.09 -12.19 8.26
C ALA A 31 -14.94 -13.07 9.18
N ALA A 32 -14.84 -14.39 9.06
CA ALA A 32 -15.53 -15.33 9.94
C ALA A 32 -15.02 -15.22 11.39
N GLN A 33 -13.70 -15.19 11.57
CA GLN A 33 -13.08 -15.11 12.90
C GLN A 33 -13.29 -13.76 13.58
N GLN A 34 -13.14 -12.66 12.83
CA GLN A 34 -13.15 -11.30 13.38
C GLN A 34 -14.55 -10.71 13.47
N LEU A 35 -15.44 -11.04 12.53
CA LEU A 35 -16.77 -10.44 12.40
C LEU A 35 -17.90 -11.46 12.58
N GLY A 36 -17.61 -12.75 12.76
CA GLY A 36 -18.63 -13.80 12.94
C GLY A 36 -19.42 -14.13 11.68
N ILE A 37 -18.98 -13.69 10.49
CA ILE A 37 -19.65 -13.96 9.22
C ILE A 37 -19.37 -15.40 8.79
N LYS A 38 -20.35 -16.30 9.00
CA LYS A 38 -20.21 -17.74 8.70
C LYS A 38 -20.63 -18.13 7.28
N SER A 39 -21.40 -17.27 6.60
CA SER A 39 -21.82 -17.49 5.22
C SER A 39 -20.67 -17.26 4.25
N HIS A 40 -20.59 -18.11 3.22
CA HIS A 40 -19.61 -17.91 2.14
C HIS A 40 -20.01 -16.73 1.25
N PRO A 41 -19.04 -15.97 0.70
CA PRO A 41 -19.33 -14.89 -0.21
C PRO A 41 -19.94 -15.42 -1.51
N ILE A 42 -21.07 -14.85 -1.94
CA ILE A 42 -21.73 -15.18 -3.22
C ILE A 42 -20.90 -14.67 -4.41
N ARG A 43 -20.13 -13.59 -4.19
CA ARG A 43 -19.21 -13.00 -5.16
C ARG A 43 -17.98 -12.49 -4.45
N SER A 44 -16.82 -12.70 -5.06
CA SER A 44 -15.53 -12.21 -4.58
C SER A 44 -14.78 -11.52 -5.72
N HIS A 45 -14.00 -10.50 -5.38
CA HIS A 45 -13.11 -9.81 -6.32
C HIS A 45 -11.77 -9.58 -5.64
N VAL A 46 -10.68 -10.00 -6.29
CA VAL A 46 -9.32 -9.87 -5.77
C VAL A 46 -8.51 -9.06 -6.77
N THR A 47 -7.75 -8.11 -6.25
CA THR A 47 -6.82 -7.30 -7.04
C THR A 47 -5.53 -7.15 -6.27
N LEU A 48 -4.41 -7.45 -6.93
CA LEU A 48 -3.09 -7.16 -6.41
C LEU A 48 -2.76 -5.68 -6.67
N GLN A 49 -2.50 -4.94 -5.60
CA GLN A 49 -2.05 -3.56 -5.67
C GLN A 49 -0.54 -3.51 -5.41
N LYS A 50 0.26 -3.77 -6.45
CA LYS A 50 1.73 -3.80 -6.36
C LYS A 50 2.29 -2.40 -6.16
N GLU A 51 3.18 -2.23 -5.18
CA GLU A 51 3.90 -0.97 -4.90
C GLU A 51 2.98 0.25 -4.75
N CYS A 52 1.74 0.03 -4.31
CA CYS A 52 0.70 1.06 -4.30
C CYS A 52 0.72 1.97 -3.06
N LEU A 53 1.49 1.61 -2.03
CA LEU A 53 1.58 2.35 -0.78
C LEU A 53 2.99 2.95 -0.63
N PRO A 54 3.15 4.28 -0.81
CA PRO A 54 4.40 4.96 -0.51
C PRO A 54 4.76 4.78 0.97
N GLN A 55 6.01 4.38 1.25
CA GLN A 55 6.49 4.25 2.63
C GLN A 55 7.35 5.46 3.00
N TYR A 56 6.84 6.32 3.86
CA TYR A 56 7.61 7.45 4.39
C TYR A 56 8.55 6.95 5.49
N LYS A 57 9.85 7.01 5.20
CA LYS A 57 10.90 6.66 6.17
C LYS A 57 11.35 7.92 6.93
N VAL A 58 12.08 7.73 8.03
CA VAL A 58 12.72 8.85 8.74
C VAL A 58 13.58 9.64 7.75
N GLY A 59 13.37 10.96 7.72
CA GLY A 59 14.03 11.86 6.77
C GLY A 59 13.29 12.12 5.46
N HIS A 60 12.13 11.48 5.22
CA HIS A 60 11.31 11.69 4.01
C HIS A 60 11.03 13.16 3.71
N VAL A 61 10.57 13.92 4.72
CA VAL A 61 10.26 15.36 4.56
C VAL A 61 11.48 16.15 4.09
N SER A 62 12.63 15.95 4.75
CA SER A 62 13.88 16.63 4.37
C SER A 62 14.35 16.21 2.97
N TRP A 63 14.14 14.95 2.58
CA TRP A 63 14.43 14.50 1.22
C TRP A 63 13.55 15.20 0.19
N VAL A 64 12.24 15.28 0.41
CA VAL A 64 11.31 15.98 -0.49
C VAL A 64 11.67 17.46 -0.62
N GLU A 65 11.95 18.13 0.49
CA GLU A 65 12.38 19.54 0.49
C GLU A 65 13.65 19.78 -0.33
N LYS A 66 14.64 18.88 -0.23
CA LYS A 66 15.87 18.97 -1.04
C LYS A 66 15.59 18.81 -2.52
N VAL A 67 14.68 17.91 -2.90
CA VAL A 67 14.31 17.72 -4.32
C VAL A 67 13.55 18.94 -4.84
N GLU A 68 12.60 19.47 -4.08
CA GLU A 68 11.87 20.71 -4.42
C GLU A 68 12.82 21.91 -4.54
N GLN A 69 13.78 22.05 -3.61
CA GLN A 69 14.82 23.07 -3.67
C GLN A 69 15.66 22.93 -4.94
N LYS A 70 16.07 21.71 -5.29
CA LYS A 70 16.86 21.46 -6.50
C LYS A 70 16.10 21.85 -7.77
N ILE A 71 14.82 21.53 -7.84
CA ILE A 71 13.94 21.93 -8.96
C ILE A 71 13.91 23.46 -9.10
N LYS A 72 13.77 24.18 -7.98
CA LYS A 72 13.76 25.64 -7.95
C LYS A 72 15.09 26.25 -8.37
N GLU A 73 16.21 25.77 -7.80
CA GLU A 73 17.56 26.25 -8.12
C GLU A 73 17.93 26.02 -9.59
N SER A 74 17.42 24.94 -10.19
CA SER A 74 17.61 24.63 -11.60
C SER A 74 16.61 25.32 -12.54
N ASN A 75 15.72 26.18 -12.03
CA ASN A 75 14.67 26.86 -12.80
C ASN A 75 13.83 25.91 -13.69
N LEU A 76 13.54 24.70 -13.18
CA LEU A 76 12.75 23.73 -13.91
C LEU A 76 11.25 24.08 -13.78
N PRO A 77 10.48 24.13 -14.88
CA PRO A 77 9.03 24.31 -14.84
C PRO A 77 8.33 23.00 -14.43
N LEU A 78 8.65 22.50 -13.23
CA LEU A 78 8.23 21.22 -12.71
C LEU A 78 7.72 21.35 -11.28
N HIS A 79 6.65 20.64 -10.95
CA HIS A 79 6.15 20.51 -9.58
C HIS A 79 5.92 19.05 -9.24
N LEU A 80 6.22 18.68 -7.99
CA LEU A 80 5.99 17.33 -7.47
C LEU A 80 4.70 17.32 -6.65
N VAL A 81 3.77 16.44 -7.02
CA VAL A 81 2.45 16.31 -6.39
C VAL A 81 2.07 14.84 -6.25
N GLY A 82 1.17 14.54 -5.30
CA GLY A 82 0.66 13.19 -5.05
C GLY A 82 1.24 12.53 -3.80
N SER A 83 0.71 11.33 -3.51
CA SER A 83 0.97 10.57 -2.28
C SER A 83 2.43 10.17 -2.07
N SER A 84 3.27 10.21 -3.09
CA SER A 84 4.69 9.89 -2.95
C SER A 84 5.50 11.01 -2.29
N TYR A 85 5.01 12.25 -2.29
CA TYR A 85 5.76 13.42 -1.82
C TYR A 85 5.19 13.94 -0.51
N ARG A 86 3.92 14.33 -0.52
CA ARG A 86 3.24 14.91 0.64
C ARG A 86 1.84 14.31 0.75
N GLU A 87 1.50 13.76 1.92
CA GLU A 87 0.10 13.53 2.26
C GLU A 87 -0.59 14.87 2.50
N ARG A 88 -1.93 14.91 2.40
CA ARG A 88 -2.74 16.14 2.54
C ARG A 88 -2.23 16.99 3.70
N ALA A 89 -1.94 18.25 3.40
CA ALA A 89 -1.52 19.26 4.35
C ALA A 89 -2.38 19.20 5.62
N SER A 90 -1.82 18.71 6.72
CA SER A 90 -2.27 19.13 8.04
C SER A 90 -2.01 20.64 8.07
N HIS A 91 -3.06 21.42 7.86
CA HIS A 91 -3.05 22.84 8.16
C HIS A 91 -2.49 23.02 9.58
N GLN A 92 -1.49 23.89 9.66
CA GLN A 92 -0.97 24.49 10.89
C GLN A 92 -2.10 24.97 11.80
#